data_AF-A0A936EYE7-F1
#
_entry.id   AF-A0A936EYE7-F1
#
_cell.length_a   1.000
_cell.length_b   1.000
_cell.length_c   1.000
_cell.angle_alpha   90.00
_cell.angle_beta   90.00
_cell.angle_gamma   90.00
#
_symmetry.space_group_name_H-M   'P 1'
#
loop_
_entity.id
_entity.type
_entity.pdbx_description
1 polymer ?
#
loop_
_entity_poly.entity_id
_entity_poly.type
_entity_poly.pdbx_seq_one_letter_code
_entity_poly.pdbx_strand_id
1 'polypeptide(L)'
;MHLPGKKPYLTQADAKGIKVGVVANKMTADFWRAMGANAIPTNVAEIASSSQTGLIDTYPTPFAFYVPSGLNKVLPVMTKMPQWESAGVSLMNKGAYDKMPAELRAVDSALTAVHLKDAGKKACEGAK
;
A
#
# COMPACT_ATOMS: atom_id res chain seq x y z
N MET A 1 5.23 -3.69 -0.17
CA MET A 1 4.68 -2.92 0.99
C MET A 1 5.82 -2.27 1.72
N HIS A 2 5.67 -1.04 2.21
CA HIS A 2 6.69 -0.42 3.05
C HIS A 2 6.13 -0.19 4.45
N LEU A 3 6.88 -0.59 5.46
CA LEU A 3 6.55 -0.43 6.87
C LEU A 3 7.45 0.62 7.50
N PRO A 4 6.97 1.85 7.70
CA PRO A 4 7.66 2.84 8.51
C PRO A 4 7.51 2.47 9.99
N GLY A 5 8.59 2.58 10.75
CA GLY A 5 8.63 2.24 12.16
C GLY A 5 9.72 3.00 12.92
N LYS A 6 9.74 2.83 14.23
CA LYS A 6 10.90 3.24 15.07
C LYS A 6 12.04 2.21 15.02
N LYS A 7 11.74 0.97 14.63
CA LYS A 7 12.67 -0.16 14.54
C LYS A 7 12.47 -0.88 13.21
N PRO A 8 13.49 -1.59 12.71
CA PRO A 8 13.33 -2.44 11.52
C PRO A 8 12.49 -3.67 11.85
N TYR A 9 11.62 -4.08 10.92
CA TYR A 9 10.74 -5.25 11.04
C TYR A 9 11.10 -6.27 9.95
N LEU A 10 12.15 -7.06 10.19
CA LEU A 10 12.75 -7.93 9.15
C LEU A 10 12.18 -9.34 9.16
N THR A 11 11.69 -9.81 10.31
CA THR A 11 11.19 -11.16 10.51
C THR A 11 9.71 -11.15 10.91
N GLN A 12 9.03 -12.29 10.73
CA GLN A 12 7.66 -12.45 11.24
C GLN A 12 7.57 -12.31 12.76
N ALA A 13 8.64 -12.66 13.49
CA ALA A 13 8.70 -12.49 14.94
C ALA A 13 8.64 -11.00 15.34
N ASP A 14 9.22 -10.11 14.53
CA ASP A 14 9.19 -8.67 14.77
C ASP A 14 7.80 -8.06 14.56
N ALA A 15 6.93 -8.74 13.80
CA ALA A 15 5.53 -8.35 13.60
C ALA A 15 4.61 -8.85 14.73
N LYS A 16 5.10 -9.67 15.65
CA LYS A 16 4.27 -10.19 16.74
C LYS A 16 4.01 -9.12 17.80
N GLY A 17 2.74 -8.81 18.03
CA GLY A 17 2.31 -7.87 19.08
C GLY A 17 2.49 -6.38 18.74
N ILE A 18 2.98 -6.03 17.56
CA ILE A 18 3.08 -4.63 17.12
C ILE A 18 1.69 -4.05 16.84
N LYS A 19 1.48 -2.77 17.11
CA LYS A 19 0.23 -2.07 16.79
C LYS A 19 0.30 -1.53 15.37
N VAL A 20 -0.38 -2.18 14.44
CA VAL A 20 -0.39 -1.79 13.03
C VAL A 20 -1.66 -1.01 12.75
N GLY A 21 -1.51 0.25 12.38
CA GLY A 21 -2.61 1.02 11.80
C GLY A 21 -2.98 0.45 10.43
N VAL A 22 -4.24 0.11 10.23
CA VAL A 22 -4.75 -0.42 8.95
C VAL A 22 -5.91 0.42 8.46
N VAL A 23 -6.04 0.56 7.13
CA VAL A 23 -7.30 1.01 6.55
C VAL A 23 -8.38 0.01 6.98
N ALA A 24 -9.59 0.51 7.29
CA ALA A 24 -10.72 -0.31 7.66
C ALA A 24 -11.20 -1.18 6.48
N ASN A 25 -10.47 -2.25 6.19
CA ASN A 25 -10.88 -3.30 5.29
C ASN A 25 -10.56 -4.66 5.95
N LYS A 26 -11.46 -5.62 5.76
CA LYS A 26 -11.39 -6.93 6.45
C LYS A 26 -10.13 -7.70 6.04
N MET A 27 -9.75 -7.63 4.76
CA MET A 27 -8.61 -8.36 4.21
C MET A 27 -7.28 -7.93 4.86
N THR A 28 -7.01 -6.64 4.98
CA THR A 28 -5.78 -6.14 5.59
C THR A 28 -5.76 -6.41 7.09
N ALA A 29 -6.90 -6.27 7.77
CA ALA A 29 -6.97 -6.55 9.20
C ALA A 29 -6.68 -8.03 9.49
N ASP A 30 -7.25 -8.94 8.70
CA ASP A 30 -7.03 -10.38 8.84
C ASP A 30 -5.58 -10.77 8.49
N PHE A 31 -4.99 -10.14 7.47
CA PHE A 31 -3.57 -10.34 7.12
C PHE A 31 -2.63 -9.99 8.28
N TRP A 32 -2.82 -8.81 8.90
CA TRP A 32 -1.97 -8.38 10.01
C TRP A 32 -2.18 -9.21 11.28
N ARG A 33 -3.41 -9.64 11.55
CA ARG A 33 -3.70 -10.59 12.64
C ARG A 33 -3.07 -11.95 12.40
N ALA A 34 -3.09 -12.45 11.16
CA ALA A 34 -2.46 -13.73 10.81
C ALA A 34 -0.94 -13.71 11.02
N MET A 35 -0.29 -12.54 10.85
CA MET A 35 1.12 -12.34 11.18
C MET A 35 1.37 -12.12 12.68
N GLY A 36 0.34 -12.17 13.52
CA GLY A 36 0.44 -11.99 14.97
C GLY A 36 0.50 -10.53 15.43
N ALA A 37 0.23 -9.57 14.54
CA ALA A 37 0.17 -8.15 14.87
C ALA A 37 -1.22 -7.74 15.37
N ASN A 38 -1.28 -6.64 16.12
CA ASN A 38 -2.54 -6.03 16.54
C ASN A 38 -2.99 -4.99 15.51
N ALA A 39 -3.94 -5.36 14.66
CA ALA A 39 -4.49 -4.48 13.64
C ALA A 39 -5.49 -3.48 14.25
N ILE A 40 -5.12 -2.20 14.25
CA ILE A 40 -5.94 -1.08 14.72
C ILE A 40 -6.48 -0.33 13.49
N PRO A 41 -7.81 -0.29 13.27
CA PRO A 41 -8.37 0.55 12.22
C PRO A 41 -7.99 2.01 12.46
N THR A 42 -7.32 2.65 11.51
CA THR A 42 -6.86 4.04 11.62
C THR A 42 -7.12 4.78 10.31
N ASN A 43 -7.76 5.95 10.41
CA ASN A 43 -7.98 6.82 9.26
C ASN A 43 -6.65 7.41 8.78
N VAL A 44 -6.49 7.56 7.47
CA VAL A 44 -5.30 8.15 6.85
C VAL A 44 -4.99 9.55 7.41
N ALA A 45 -6.01 10.35 7.71
CA ALA A 45 -5.85 11.68 8.29
C ALA A 45 -5.26 11.68 9.71
N GLU A 46 -5.37 10.56 10.44
CA GLU A 46 -5.00 10.44 11.85
C GLU A 46 -3.71 9.65 12.07
N ILE A 47 -3.06 9.18 11.00
CA ILE A 47 -1.85 8.33 11.11
C ILE A 47 -0.74 9.10 11.82
N ALA A 48 -0.50 10.36 11.43
CA ALA A 48 0.59 11.16 11.98
C ALA A 48 0.45 11.38 13.49
N SER A 49 -0.75 11.78 13.95
CA SER A 49 -1.04 11.98 15.36
C SER A 49 -1.04 10.66 16.14
N SER A 50 -1.64 9.60 15.59
CA SER A 50 -1.69 8.26 16.20
C SER A 50 -0.30 7.62 16.35
N SER A 51 0.60 7.89 15.39
CA SER A 51 1.99 7.42 15.44
C SER A 51 2.82 8.20 16.48
N GLN A 52 2.53 9.48 16.68
CA GLN A 52 3.19 10.31 17.68
C GLN A 52 2.78 9.92 19.11
N THR A 53 1.50 9.64 19.34
CA THR A 53 0.97 9.23 20.64
C THR A 53 1.29 7.78 21.01
N GLY A 54 1.76 6.97 20.05
CA GLY A 54 2.03 5.54 20.25
C GLY A 54 0.75 4.68 20.29
N LEU A 55 -0.36 5.21 19.78
CA LEU A 55 -1.56 4.43 19.53
C LEU A 55 -1.29 3.38 18.45
N ILE A 56 -0.52 3.75 17.42
CA ILE A 56 0.02 2.83 16.40
C ILE A 56 1.55 2.92 16.38
N ASP A 57 2.20 1.80 16.14
CA ASP A 57 3.66 1.70 16.02
C ASP A 57 4.12 1.82 14.56
N THR A 58 3.24 1.44 13.63
CA THR A 58 3.50 1.45 12.20
C THR A 58 2.20 1.58 11.41
N TYR A 59 2.30 2.11 10.20
CA TYR A 59 1.21 2.14 9.23
C TYR A 59 1.74 1.75 7.85
N PRO A 60 1.30 0.64 7.25
CA PRO A 60 1.79 0.21 5.95
C PRO A 60 1.39 1.21 4.87
N THR A 61 2.38 1.86 4.24
CA THR A 61 2.15 2.95 3.30
C THR A 61 3.15 2.92 2.14
N PRO A 62 2.79 3.38 0.94
CA PRO A 62 3.76 3.63 -0.13
C PRO A 62 4.70 4.81 0.19
N PHE A 63 5.91 4.80 -0.38
CA PHE A 63 6.88 5.90 -0.29
C PHE A 63 6.32 7.25 -0.75
N ALA A 64 5.52 7.22 -1.82
CA ALA A 64 4.88 8.41 -2.38
C ALA A 64 3.99 9.15 -1.37
N PHE A 65 3.43 8.44 -0.38
CA PHE A 65 2.67 9.05 0.71
C PHE A 65 3.54 9.33 1.95
N TYR A 66 4.49 8.46 2.26
CA TYR A 66 5.35 8.56 3.45
C TYR A 66 6.19 9.85 3.52
N VAL A 67 6.75 10.29 2.39
CA VAL A 67 7.60 11.49 2.34
C VAL A 67 6.79 12.79 2.52
N PRO A 68 5.72 13.05 1.73
CA PRO A 68 4.95 14.29 1.87
C PRO A 68 4.10 14.35 3.15
N SER A 69 3.69 13.21 3.71
CA SER A 69 2.90 13.17 4.95
C SER A 69 3.70 13.51 6.22
N GLY A 70 5.02 13.62 6.13
CA GLY A 70 5.88 13.88 7.29
C GLY A 70 6.02 12.69 8.24
N LEU A 71 5.51 11.51 7.87
CA LEU A 71 5.68 10.27 8.63
C LEU A 71 7.16 9.90 8.81
N ASN A 72 8.01 10.37 7.90
CA ASN A 72 9.47 10.24 7.99
C ASN A 72 10.10 10.84 9.25
N LYS A 73 9.47 11.85 9.87
CA LYS A 73 9.96 12.45 11.11
C LYS A 73 9.56 11.65 12.35
N VAL A 74 8.46 10.90 12.28
CA VAL A 74 7.88 10.17 13.42
C VAL A 74 8.31 8.71 13.43
N LEU A 75 8.46 8.11 12.24
CA LEU A 75 8.77 6.70 12.02
C LEU A 75 9.96 6.59 11.06
N PRO A 76 11.20 6.86 11.52
CA PRO A 76 12.35 7.09 10.64
C PRO A 76 12.85 5.83 9.90
N VAL A 77 12.57 4.63 10.42
CA VAL A 77 13.06 3.38 9.85
C VAL A 77 12.03 2.83 8.88
N MET A 78 12.39 2.72 7.61
CA MET A 78 11.54 2.11 6.61
C MET A 78 11.96 0.68 6.31
N THR A 79 11.07 -0.28 6.53
CA THR A 79 11.29 -1.69 6.18
C THR A 79 10.53 -2.03 4.91
N LYS A 80 11.25 -2.45 3.85
CA LYS A 80 10.63 -2.90 2.60
C LYS A 80 10.26 -4.37 2.70
N MET A 81 8.99 -4.66 2.47
CA MET A 81 8.46 -6.00 2.43
C MET A 81 8.06 -6.37 0.99
N PRO A 82 8.53 -7.52 0.46
CA PRO A 82 8.38 -7.89 -0.96
C PRO A 82 6.94 -8.30 -1.36
N GLN A 83 6.02 -8.29 -0.41
CA GLN A 83 4.70 -8.92 -0.49
C GLN A 83 3.55 -8.02 -1.00
N TRP A 84 3.82 -6.79 -1.45
CA TRP A 84 2.75 -5.91 -1.96
C TRP A 84 3.28 -4.98 -3.05
N GLU A 85 2.99 -5.34 -4.29
CA GLU A 85 3.06 -4.48 -5.47
C GLU A 85 1.61 -4.07 -5.77
N SER A 86 1.29 -2.79 -5.67
CA SER A 86 -0.08 -2.31 -5.89
C SER A 86 -0.36 -2.31 -7.39
N ALA A 87 -1.03 -3.34 -7.90
CA ALA A 87 -1.63 -3.31 -9.23
C ALA A 87 -2.90 -2.45 -9.16
N GLY A 88 -2.89 -1.26 -9.77
CA GLY A 88 -4.09 -0.46 -9.97
C GLY A 88 -4.87 -1.04 -11.14
N VAL A 89 -6.19 -1.17 -11.03
CA VAL A 89 -7.03 -1.47 -12.19
C VAL A 89 -7.91 -0.26 -12.43
N SER A 90 -7.71 0.39 -13.59
CA SER A 90 -8.61 1.44 -14.05
C SER A 90 -9.83 0.79 -14.68
N LEU A 91 -11.01 1.11 -14.16
CA LEU A 91 -12.30 0.60 -14.65
C LEU A 91 -13.09 1.77 -15.23
N MET A 92 -13.68 1.57 -16.42
CA MET A 92 -14.57 2.52 -17.08
C MET A 92 -15.91 1.86 -17.43
N ASN A 93 -17.00 2.64 -17.43
CA ASN A 93 -18.29 2.18 -17.91
C ASN A 93 -18.25 1.83 -19.41
N LYS A 94 -18.69 0.62 -19.76
CA LYS A 94 -18.68 0.11 -21.14
C LYS A 94 -19.46 0.99 -22.13
N GLY A 95 -20.63 1.51 -21.73
CA GLY A 95 -21.45 2.35 -22.60
C GLY A 95 -20.85 3.73 -22.87
N ALA A 96 -20.07 4.26 -21.93
CA ALA A 96 -19.30 5.49 -22.15
C ALA A 96 -18.10 5.23 -23.07
N TYR A 97 -17.41 4.10 -22.89
CA TYR A 97 -16.28 3.68 -23.72
C TYR A 97 -16.68 3.49 -25.20
N ASP A 98 -17.79 2.80 -25.44
CA ASP A 98 -18.30 2.52 -26.79
C ASP A 98 -18.69 3.83 -27.52
N LYS A 99 -19.04 4.90 -26.80
CA LYS A 99 -19.38 6.22 -27.34
C LYS A 99 -18.17 7.14 -27.58
N MET A 100 -16.99 6.80 -27.07
CA MET A 100 -15.80 7.64 -27.27
C MET A 100 -15.33 7.63 -28.73
N PRO A 101 -14.78 8.73 -29.25
CA PRO A 101 -14.04 8.74 -30.51
C PRO A 101 -12.92 7.69 -30.54
N ALA A 102 -12.62 7.15 -31.73
CA ALA A 102 -11.65 6.05 -31.88
C ALA A 102 -10.26 6.41 -31.35
N GLU A 103 -9.82 7.66 -31.45
CA GLU A 103 -8.54 8.12 -30.89
C GLU A 103 -8.49 8.03 -29.35
N LEU A 104 -9.58 8.36 -28.67
CA LEU A 104 -9.63 8.29 -27.21
C LEU A 104 -9.70 6.84 -26.71
N ARG A 105 -10.34 5.94 -27.47
CA ARG A 105 -10.29 4.50 -27.17
C ARG A 105 -8.89 3.91 -27.37
N ALA A 106 -8.15 4.39 -28.38
CA ALA A 106 -6.78 3.98 -28.62
C ALA A 106 -5.86 4.41 -27.46
N VAL A 107 -6.01 5.64 -26.96
CA VAL A 107 -5.25 6.13 -25.79
C VAL A 107 -5.57 5.32 -24.53
N ASP A 108 -6.84 5.01 -24.26
CA ASP A 108 -7.24 4.21 -23.09
C ASP A 108 -6.71 2.76 -23.17
N SER A 109 -6.76 2.16 -24.36
CA SER A 109 -6.19 0.82 -24.59
C SER A 109 -4.66 0.79 -24.44
N ALA A 110 -3.97 1.86 -24.86
CA ALA A 110 -2.53 2.01 -24.68
C ALA A 110 -2.17 2.20 -23.19
N LEU A 111 -2.96 2.98 -22.46
CA LEU A 111 -2.78 3.18 -21.02
C LEU A 111 -2.93 1.86 -20.25
N THR A 112 -3.96 1.09 -20.61
CA THR A 112 -4.22 -0.24 -20.02
C THR A 112 -3.08 -1.21 -20.33
N ALA A 113 -2.56 -1.21 -21.56
CA ALA A 113 -1.45 -2.06 -21.98
C ALA A 113 -0.12 -1.70 -21.29
N VAL A 114 0.15 -0.41 -21.05
CA VAL A 114 1.33 0.03 -20.28
C VAL A 114 1.20 -0.42 -18.83
N HIS A 115 0.02 -0.24 -18.22
CA HIS A 115 -0.21 -0.67 -16.83
C HIS A 115 -0.04 -2.19 -16.65
N LEU A 116 -0.50 -2.99 -17.62
CA LEU A 116 -0.33 -4.45 -17.65
C LEU A 116 1.14 -4.86 -17.85
N LYS A 117 1.89 -4.17 -18.72
CA LYS A 117 3.32 -4.44 -18.93
C LYS A 117 4.16 -4.08 -17.72
N ASP A 118 3.88 -2.96 -17.07
CA ASP A 118 4.57 -2.55 -15.84
C ASP A 118 4.23 -3.48 -14.68
N ALA A 119 2.97 -3.92 -14.57
CA ALA A 119 2.57 -4.95 -13.60
C ALA A 119 3.26 -6.29 -13.87
N GLY A 120 3.32 -6.73 -15.13
CA GLY A 120 3.96 -7.99 -15.52
C GLY A 120 5.48 -8.00 -15.35
N LYS A 121 6.16 -6.88 -15.67
CA LYS A 121 7.62 -6.78 -15.54
C LYS A 121 8.06 -6.74 -14.08
N LYS A 122 7.30 -6.06 -13.21
CA LYS A 122 7.57 -6.03 -11.77
C LYS A 122 7.19 -7.32 -11.05
N ALA A 123 6.15 -8.03 -11.50
CA ALA A 123 5.83 -9.37 -11.01
C ALA A 123 6.96 -10.39 -11.30
N CYS A 124 7.62 -10.30 -12.46
CA CYS A 124 8.79 -11.13 -12.77
C CYS A 124 10.07 -10.73 -12.01
N GLU A 125 10.23 -9.45 -11.64
CA GLU A 125 11.41 -8.97 -10.88
C GLU A 125 11.33 -9.29 -9.37
N GLY A 126 10.14 -9.57 -8.83
CA GLY A 126 9.95 -10.01 -7.43
C GLY A 126 9.98 -11.53 -7.20
N ALA A 127 10.19 -12.33 -8.26
CA ALA A 127 10.20 -13.80 -8.23
C ALA A 127 11.61 -14.42 -8.31
N LYS A 128 12.65 -13.63 -8.09
CA LYS A 128 14.04 -14.09 -7.87
C LYS A 128 14.46 -13.82 -6.44
#